data_AF-A0A7X1L0X5-F1
#
_entry.id   AF-A0A7X1L0X5-F1
#
_cell.length_a   1.000
_cell.length_b   1.000
_cell.length_c   1.000
_cell.angle_alpha   90.00
_cell.angle_beta   90.00
_cell.angle_gamma   90.00
#
_symmetry.space_group_name_H-M   'P 1'
#
loop_
_entity.id
_entity.type
_entity.pdbx_description
1 polymer ?
#
loop_
_entity_poly.entity_id
_entity_poly.type
_entity_poly.pdbx_seq_one_letter_code
_entity_poly.pdbx_strand_id
1 'polypeptide(L)'
;GDKITVTIKSEGDVLENAAPKFTVKVDQVLKQDLTVTLSNGDTVVIKAGTTSTPYELKAQGDDVYKDGQIIEVGVDNATVDGKSFENLVLGDKAQVTIGDTLTEVKATLTVDKTTVTE
;
A
#
# COMPACT_ATOMS: atom_id res chain seq x y z
N GLY A 1 -27.33 17.61 2.42
CA GLY A 1 -27.48 16.34 3.15
C GLY A 1 -26.33 16.17 4.10
N ASP A 2 -26.24 15.01 4.71
CA ASP A 2 -25.23 14.71 5.72
C ASP A 2 -23.84 14.64 5.07
N LYS A 3 -22.83 15.12 5.80
CA LYS A 3 -21.43 15.04 5.36
C LYS A 3 -20.93 13.62 5.64
N ILE A 4 -20.35 12.99 4.63
CA ILE A 4 -19.67 11.69 4.73
C ILE A 4 -18.20 11.90 4.36
N THR A 5 -17.29 11.45 5.22
CA THR A 5 -15.85 11.54 4.98
C THR A 5 -15.26 10.15 4.82
N VAL A 6 -14.55 9.90 3.72
CA VAL A 6 -13.84 8.64 3.47
C VAL A 6 -12.35 8.91 3.40
N THR A 7 -11.57 8.11 4.13
CA THR A 7 -10.11 8.30 4.27
C THR A 7 -9.38 6.98 4.10
N ILE A 8 -8.11 7.04 3.75
CA ILE A 8 -7.18 5.91 3.76
C ILE A 8 -5.96 6.29 4.58
N LYS A 9 -5.41 5.35 5.36
CA LYS A 9 -4.18 5.54 6.12
C LYS A 9 -3.26 4.35 5.93
N SER A 10 -1.96 4.59 5.83
CA SER A 10 -0.96 3.53 5.89
C SER A 10 -0.79 3.03 7.33
N GLU A 11 -0.40 1.77 7.46
CA GLU A 11 -0.09 1.14 8.75
C GLU A 11 1.40 1.25 9.13
N GLY A 12 2.19 1.93 8.30
CA GLY A 12 3.61 2.17 8.49
C GLY A 12 4.44 1.80 7.26
N ASP A 13 5.71 2.18 7.32
CA ASP A 13 6.72 1.80 6.33
C ASP A 13 7.11 0.33 6.49
N VAL A 14 7.57 -0.27 5.39
CA VAL A 14 7.99 -1.67 5.34
C VAL A 14 9.35 -1.80 4.67
N LEU A 15 9.99 -2.97 4.74
CA LEU A 15 11.13 -3.32 3.89
C LEU A 15 10.66 -4.11 2.68
N GLU A 16 11.54 -4.33 1.70
CA GLU A 16 11.29 -5.30 0.64
C GLU A 16 10.88 -6.67 1.20
N ASN A 17 10.11 -7.44 0.42
CA ASN A 17 9.51 -8.71 0.81
C ASN A 17 8.43 -8.64 1.91
N ALA A 18 8.09 -7.44 2.41
CA ALA A 18 6.94 -7.19 3.25
C ALA A 18 5.84 -6.44 2.50
N ALA A 19 4.59 -6.78 2.79
CA ALA A 19 3.43 -6.21 2.12
C ALA A 19 3.02 -4.87 2.76
N PRO A 20 2.89 -3.80 1.96
CA PRO A 20 2.31 -2.53 2.42
C PRO A 20 0.85 -2.71 2.83
N LYS A 21 0.51 -2.24 4.04
CA LYS A 21 -0.83 -2.31 4.61
C LYS A 21 -1.46 -0.95 4.81
N PHE A 22 -2.76 -0.89 4.58
CA PHE A 22 -3.58 0.30 4.69
C PHE A 22 -4.90 -0.03 5.39
N THR A 23 -5.49 0.99 6.01
CA THR A 23 -6.86 0.94 6.51
C THR A 23 -7.69 2.02 5.82
N VAL A 24 -8.78 1.61 5.17
CA VAL A 24 -9.80 2.53 4.63
C VAL A 24 -10.87 2.75 5.70
N LYS A 25 -11.29 4.00 5.92
CA LYS A 25 -12.26 4.39 6.95
C LYS A 25 -13.33 5.32 6.40
N VAL A 26 -14.54 5.19 6.94
CA VAL A 26 -15.63 6.16 6.85
C VAL A 26 -15.91 6.77 8.23
N ASP A 27 -16.28 8.04 8.28
CA ASP A 27 -16.45 8.79 9.54
C ASP A 27 -17.69 8.41 10.36
N GLN A 28 -18.57 7.57 9.83
CA GLN A 28 -19.78 7.12 10.51
C GLN A 28 -20.25 5.75 10.01
N VAL A 29 -21.04 5.07 10.82
CA VAL A 29 -21.63 3.77 10.46
C VAL A 29 -22.71 3.96 9.39
N LEU A 30 -22.59 3.23 8.29
CA LEU A 30 -23.58 3.21 7.22
C LEU A 30 -24.47 1.96 7.32
N LYS A 31 -25.73 2.09 6.86
CA LYS A 31 -26.71 0.98 6.83
C LYS A 31 -26.53 0.04 5.64
N GLN A 32 -25.70 0.40 4.67
CA GLN A 32 -25.41 -0.35 3.46
C GLN A 32 -23.91 -0.40 3.25
N ASP A 33 -23.47 -1.38 2.46
CA ASP A 33 -22.08 -1.52 2.05
C ASP A 33 -21.64 -0.29 1.24
N LEU A 34 -20.45 0.22 1.58
CA LEU A 34 -19.79 1.31 0.88
C LEU A 34 -18.68 0.73 0.01
N THR A 35 -18.80 0.91 -1.29
CA THR A 35 -17.74 0.57 -2.24
C THR A 35 -16.84 1.78 -2.44
N VAL A 36 -15.55 1.61 -2.18
CA VAL A 36 -14.52 2.63 -2.30
C VAL A 36 -13.60 2.25 -3.44
N THR A 37 -13.39 3.16 -4.40
CA THR A 37 -12.40 3.03 -5.45
C THR A 37 -11.14 3.78 -5.03
N LEU A 38 -10.01 3.09 -5.05
CA LEU A 38 -8.70 3.64 -4.71
C LEU A 38 -7.98 4.17 -5.95
N SER A 39 -7.00 5.06 -5.73
CA SER A 39 -6.26 5.73 -6.82
C SER A 39 -5.40 4.82 -7.69
N ASN A 40 -5.20 3.57 -7.27
CA ASN A 40 -4.52 2.53 -8.04
C ASN A 40 -5.49 1.65 -8.84
N GLY A 41 -6.79 1.97 -8.83
CA GLY A 41 -7.85 1.25 -9.54
C GLY A 41 -8.49 0.11 -8.74
N ASP A 42 -7.96 -0.25 -7.57
CA ASP A 42 -8.55 -1.28 -6.73
C ASP A 42 -9.86 -0.81 -6.08
N THR A 43 -10.72 -1.77 -5.77
CA THR A 43 -11.98 -1.52 -5.07
C THR A 43 -12.00 -2.22 -3.72
N VAL A 44 -12.44 -1.50 -2.70
CA VAL A 44 -12.52 -1.98 -1.31
C VAL A 44 -13.94 -1.76 -0.79
N VAL A 45 -14.49 -2.72 -0.04
CA VAL A 45 -15.84 -2.63 0.51
C VAL A 45 -15.79 -2.47 2.03
N ILE A 46 -16.33 -1.37 2.55
CA ILE A 46 -16.65 -1.22 3.98
C ILE A 46 -18.06 -1.77 4.18
N LYS A 47 -18.18 -2.80 5.00
CA LYS A 47 -19.46 -3.48 5.26
C LYS A 47 -20.41 -2.60 6.06
N ALA A 48 -21.70 -2.73 5.77
CA ALA A 48 -22.76 -2.12 6.57
C ALA A 48 -22.56 -2.43 8.06
N GLY A 49 -22.74 -1.43 8.92
CA GLY A 49 -22.53 -1.58 10.36
C GLY A 49 -21.09 -1.40 10.83
N THR A 50 -20.10 -1.28 9.94
CA THR A 50 -18.70 -0.99 10.29
C THR A 50 -18.25 0.37 9.75
N THR A 51 -17.08 0.82 10.19
CA THR A 51 -16.48 2.10 9.78
C THR A 51 -15.11 1.94 9.14
N SER A 52 -14.61 0.72 9.02
CA SER A 52 -13.27 0.48 8.47
C SER A 52 -13.13 -0.91 7.88
N THR A 53 -12.16 -1.04 6.98
CA THR A 53 -11.75 -2.32 6.41
C THR A 53 -10.27 -2.24 6.01
N PRO A 54 -9.50 -3.34 6.16
CA PRO A 54 -8.10 -3.36 5.74
C PRO A 54 -7.96 -3.47 4.23
N TYR A 55 -6.82 -3.02 3.72
CA TYR A 55 -6.39 -3.15 2.33
C TYR A 55 -4.88 -3.38 2.29
N GLU A 56 -4.43 -4.31 1.44
CA GLU A 56 -3.02 -4.73 1.38
C GLU A 56 -2.58 -4.84 -0.08
N LEU A 57 -1.40 -4.32 -0.37
CA LEU A 57 -0.73 -4.51 -1.66
C LEU A 57 0.16 -5.74 -1.60
N LYS A 58 0.46 -6.32 -2.78
CA LYS A 58 1.48 -7.36 -2.84
C LYS A 58 2.81 -6.80 -2.36
N ALA A 59 3.54 -7.60 -1.59
CA ALA A 59 4.92 -7.31 -1.25
C ALA A 59 5.75 -7.10 -2.52
N GLN A 60 6.60 -6.08 -2.50
CA GLN A 60 7.65 -5.94 -3.50
C GLN A 60 8.66 -7.08 -3.29
N GLY A 61 9.13 -7.69 -4.38
CA GLY A 61 10.20 -8.68 -4.30
C GLY A 61 11.52 -8.04 -3.89
N ASP A 62 12.34 -8.79 -3.16
CA ASP A 62 13.71 -8.40 -2.77
C ASP A 62 14.64 -8.51 -3.99
N ASP A 63 15.47 -7.49 -4.22
CA ASP A 63 16.53 -7.58 -5.21
C ASP A 63 17.80 -6.81 -4.85
N VAL A 64 18.89 -7.11 -5.57
CA VAL A 64 20.22 -6.59 -5.23
C VAL A 64 20.45 -5.15 -5.71
N TYR A 65 19.61 -4.64 -6.61
CA TYR A 65 19.94 -3.46 -7.43
C TYR A 65 18.87 -2.36 -7.42
N LYS A 66 17.62 -2.66 -7.12
CA LYS A 66 16.54 -1.69 -7.00
C LYS A 66 16.54 -1.17 -5.58
N ASP A 67 16.53 0.15 -5.50
CA ASP A 67 16.43 0.87 -4.26
C ASP A 67 14.98 0.93 -3.76
N GLY A 68 14.84 1.42 -2.53
CA GLY A 68 13.55 1.58 -1.89
C GLY A 68 12.56 2.40 -2.72
N GLN A 69 11.27 2.05 -2.62
CA GLN A 69 10.19 2.66 -3.39
C GLN A 69 9.23 3.42 -2.49
N ILE A 70 8.59 4.46 -3.03
CA ILE A 70 7.49 5.16 -2.36
C ILE A 70 6.19 4.78 -3.06
N ILE A 71 5.22 4.32 -2.29
CA ILE A 71 3.86 4.05 -2.76
C ILE A 71 2.90 5.07 -2.17
N GLU A 72 2.06 5.64 -3.02
CA GLU A 72 0.96 6.51 -2.62
C GLU A 72 -0.39 5.90 -3.05
N VAL A 73 -1.33 5.78 -2.10
CA VAL A 73 -2.69 5.30 -2.37
C VAL A 73 -3.70 6.29 -1.78
N GLY A 74 -4.56 6.82 -2.63
CA GLY A 74 -5.68 7.70 -2.25
C GLY A 74 -7.03 7.02 -2.41
N VAL A 75 -8.06 7.72 -1.94
CA VAL A 75 -9.45 7.40 -2.28
C VAL A 75 -9.86 8.26 -3.47
N ASP A 76 -10.26 7.62 -4.56
CA ASP A 76 -10.72 8.30 -5.79
C ASP A 76 -12.23 8.49 -5.79
N ASN A 77 -12.98 7.51 -5.29
CA ASN A 77 -14.44 7.56 -5.25
C ASN A 77 -15.00 6.69 -4.12
N ALA A 78 -16.22 7.00 -3.67
CA ALA A 78 -16.96 6.17 -2.75
C ALA A 78 -18.46 6.20 -3.09
N THR A 79 -19.07 5.02 -3.21
CA THR A 79 -20.46 4.87 -3.65
C THR A 79 -21.20 3.80 -2.87
N VAL A 80 -22.50 4.03 -2.66
CA VAL A 80 -23.46 3.03 -2.17
C VAL A 80 -24.39 2.70 -3.33
N ASP A 81 -24.64 1.41 -3.56
CA ASP A 81 -25.44 0.99 -4.71
C ASP A 81 -26.84 1.63 -4.70
N GLY A 82 -27.23 2.16 -5.86
CA GLY A 82 -28.49 2.89 -6.06
C GLY A 82 -28.63 4.22 -5.29
N LYS A 83 -27.56 4.76 -4.71
CA LYS A 83 -27.60 6.01 -3.93
C LYS A 83 -26.44 6.94 -4.27
N SER A 84 -26.67 8.24 -4.11
CA SER A 84 -25.65 9.28 -4.19
C SER A 84 -25.55 10.00 -2.85
N PHE A 85 -24.34 10.37 -2.46
CA PHE A 85 -24.13 11.21 -1.29
C PHE A 85 -24.42 12.66 -1.63
N GLU A 86 -25.10 13.38 -0.74
CA GLU A 86 -25.31 14.82 -0.89
C GLU A 86 -24.04 15.62 -0.61
N ASN A 87 -23.14 15.09 0.23
CA ASN A 87 -21.86 15.71 0.56
C ASN A 87 -20.80 14.64 0.90
N LEU A 88 -20.09 14.18 -0.14
CA LEU A 88 -18.95 13.28 -0.01
C LEU A 88 -17.64 14.07 0.05
N VAL A 89 -16.83 13.81 1.06
CA VAL A 89 -15.49 14.37 1.23
C VAL A 89 -14.47 13.23 1.25
N LEU A 90 -13.44 13.34 0.41
CA LEU A 90 -12.34 12.38 0.35
C LEU A 90 -11.13 12.96 1.07
N GLY A 91 -10.46 12.13 1.88
CA GLY A 91 -9.26 12.52 2.61
C GLY A 91 -7.98 12.47 1.77
N ASP A 92 -6.86 12.81 2.42
CA ASP A 92 -5.53 12.77 1.82
C ASP A 92 -5.09 11.35 1.42
N LYS A 93 -4.09 11.29 0.53
CA LYS A 93 -3.44 10.04 0.16
C LYS A 93 -2.63 9.48 1.33
N ALA A 94 -2.61 8.16 1.46
CA ALA A 94 -1.69 7.44 2.32
C ALA A 94 -0.37 7.19 1.59
N GLN A 95 0.73 7.29 2.30
CA GLN A 95 2.08 7.03 1.80
C GLN A 95 2.72 5.87 2.58
N VAL A 96 3.41 4.98 1.87
CA VAL A 96 4.28 3.95 2.43
C VAL A 96 5.64 4.04 1.75
N THR A 97 6.70 4.10 2.54
CA THR A 97 8.06 3.91 2.08
C THR A 97 8.41 2.43 2.21
N ILE A 98 8.88 1.83 1.12
CA ILE A 98 9.47 0.50 1.09
C ILE A 98 10.98 0.69 1.14
N GLY A 99 11.61 0.30 2.25
CA GLY A 99 13.05 0.36 2.43
C GLY A 99 13.77 -0.83 1.79
N ASP A 100 14.97 -0.56 1.30
CA ASP A 100 15.88 -1.54 0.71
C ASP A 100 16.38 -2.58 1.75
N THR A 101 16.63 -3.80 1.29
CA THR A 101 17.22 -4.88 2.09
C THR A 101 18.69 -5.11 1.74
N LEU A 102 19.52 -5.26 2.78
CA LEU A 102 20.95 -5.45 2.56
C LEU A 102 21.24 -6.85 1.98
N THR A 103 21.70 -6.89 0.73
CA THR A 103 22.16 -8.13 0.09
C THR A 103 23.68 -8.29 0.15
N GLU A 104 24.18 -9.40 0.69
CA GLU A 104 25.62 -9.74 0.72
C GLU A 104 26.09 -10.30 -0.63
N VAL A 105 27.07 -9.65 -1.27
CA VAL A 105 27.73 -10.17 -2.50
C VAL A 105 29.12 -10.69 -2.15
N LYS A 106 29.39 -11.97 -2.47
CA LYS A 106 30.70 -12.60 -2.27
C LYS A 106 31.46 -12.71 -3.58
N ALA A 107 32.62 -12.06 -3.66
CA ALA A 107 33.59 -12.28 -4.74
C ALA A 107 34.66 -13.27 -4.26
N THR A 108 34.94 -14.29 -5.07
CA THR A 108 36.07 -15.22 -4.84
C THR A 108 37.20 -14.87 -5.79
N LEU A 109 38.36 -14.51 -5.22
CA LEU A 109 39.60 -14.35 -5.98
C LEU A 109 40.45 -15.60 -5.79
N THR A 110 40.57 -16.40 -6.85
CA THR A 110 41.46 -17.56 -6.89
C THR A 110 42.71 -17.22 -7.70
N VAL A 111 43.89 -17.50 -7.15
CA VAL A 111 45.16 -17.48 -7.90
C VAL A 111 45.43 -18.88 -8.41
N ASP A 112 45.40 -19.05 -9.73
CA ASP A 112 46.01 -20.20 -10.39
C ASP A 112 47.52 -19.93 -10.51
N LYS A 113 48.28 -20.42 -9.53
CA LYS A 113 49.73 -20.32 -9.53
C LYS A 113 50.29 -21.43 -10.42
N THR A 114 50.27 -21.24 -11.73
CA THR A 114 50.85 -22.21 -12.67
C THR A 114 52.35 -22.04 -12.90
N THR A 115 53.01 -21.01 -12.36
CA THR A 115 54.46 -20.98 -12.05
C THR A 115 54.87 -19.59 -11.52
N VAL A 116 55.73 -19.58 -10.50
CA VAL A 116 56.68 -18.47 -10.28
C VAL A 116 58.02 -19.06 -10.65
N THR A 117 58.60 -18.63 -11.76
CA THR A 117 60.00 -18.94 -12.08
C THR A 117 60.81 -17.71 -11.71
N GLU A 118 61.78 -17.89 -10.82
CA GLU A 118 62.77 -16.87 -10.42
C GLU A 118 63.74 -16.55 -11.57
#